data_AF-A0A1L5PAT7-F1
#
_entry.id   AF-A0A1L5PAT7-F1
#
_cell.length_a   1.000
_cell.length_b   1.000
_cell.length_c   1.000
_cell.angle_alpha   90.00
_cell.angle_beta   90.00
_cell.angle_gamma   90.00
#
_symmetry.space_group_name_H-M   'P 1'
#
loop_
_entity.id
_entity.type
_entity.pdbx_description
1 polymer ?
#
loop_
_entity_poly.entity_id
_entity_poly.type
_entity_poly.pdbx_seq_one_letter_code
_entity_poly.pdbx_strand_id
1 'polypeptide(L)' 'MPRRADDRARFIVGQDCRGCWVVRDHLEHVGGIFISRSAAYQFALHQAADDQAQVRLAENDEVIELW' A
#
# COMPACT_ATOMS: atom_id res chain seq x y z
N MET A 1 7.97 17.84 -13.19
CA MET A 1 7.33 17.18 -12.04
C MET A 1 8.32 16.14 -11.50
N PRO A 2 8.83 16.23 -10.27
CA PRO A 2 9.71 15.18 -9.77
C PRO A 2 8.88 13.91 -9.59
N ARG A 3 9.24 12.83 -10.29
CA ARG A 3 8.81 11.48 -9.93
C ARG A 3 9.27 11.28 -8.48
N ARG A 4 8.31 11.24 -7.54
CA ARG A 4 8.59 10.99 -6.12
C ARG A 4 9.42 9.70 -6.04
N ALA A 5 10.27 9.59 -5.02
CA ALA A 5 11.19 8.47 -4.78
C ALA A 5 10.51 7.11 -4.51
N ASP A 6 9.28 6.94 -5.00
CA ASP A 6 8.36 5.82 -4.82
C ASP A 6 7.93 5.25 -6.19
N ASP A 7 8.90 4.87 -7.01
CA ASP A 7 8.65 4.12 -8.25
C ASP A 7 9.27 2.71 -8.13
N ARG A 8 9.67 2.31 -6.89
CA ARG A 8 10.33 1.03 -6.59
C ARG A 8 9.63 0.16 -5.57
N ALA A 9 8.73 0.71 -4.75
CA ALA A 9 7.92 -0.09 -3.86
C ALA A 9 6.84 -0.78 -4.71
N ARG A 10 6.83 -2.12 -4.70
CA ARG A 10 5.77 -2.89 -5.38
C ARG A 10 4.44 -2.73 -4.67
N PHE A 11 4.46 -2.63 -3.34
CA PHE A 11 3.27 -2.54 -2.51
C PHE A 11 3.20 -1.20 -1.80
N ILE A 12 2.03 -0.56 -1.87
CA ILE A 12 1.73 0.67 -1.16
C ILE A 12 0.56 0.40 -0.22
N VAL A 13 0.71 0.71 1.05
CA VAL A 13 -0.32 0.57 2.07
C VAL A 13 -0.84 1.95 2.43
N GLY A 14 -2.10 2.24 2.14
CA GLY A 14 -2.70 3.54 2.42
C GLY A 14 -4.11 3.42 2.97
N GLN A 15 -4.80 4.55 3.08
CA GLN A 15 -6.18 4.60 3.55
C GLN A 15 -7.07 5.11 2.42
N ASP A 16 -8.22 4.47 2.23
CA ASP A 16 -9.27 4.94 1.33
C ASP A 16 -10.04 6.11 1.99
N CYS A 17 -10.77 6.87 1.17
CA CYS A 17 -11.61 8.00 1.57
C CYS A 17 -12.67 7.66 2.64
N ARG A 18 -12.98 6.36 2.83
CA ARG A 18 -13.88 5.87 3.89
C ARG A 18 -13.18 5.56 5.21
N GLY A 19 -11.87 5.78 5.29
CA GLY A 19 -11.04 5.44 6.44
C GLY A 19 -10.64 3.96 6.49
N CYS A 20 -10.81 3.21 5.41
CA CYS A 20 -10.42 1.80 5.33
C CYS A 20 -8.97 1.66 4.88
N TRP A 21 -8.21 0.72 5.44
CA TRP A 21 -6.84 0.48 4.99
C TRP A 21 -6.83 -0.37 3.73
N VAL A 22 -6.04 0.01 2.74
CA VAL A 22 -5.96 -0.67 1.45
C VAL A 22 -4.51 -0.92 1.10
N VAL A 23 -4.26 -2.03 0.43
CA VAL A 23 -2.98 -2.30 -0.20
C VAL A 23 -3.14 -2.03 -1.69
N ARG A 24 -2.13 -1.49 -2.34
CA ARG A 24 -2.10 -1.38 -3.80
C ARG A 24 -0.80 -1.94 -4.27
N ASP A 25 -0.87 -2.91 -5.17
CA ASP A 25 0.28 -3.43 -5.88
C ASP A 25 0.45 -2.68 -7.21
N HIS A 26 1.70 -2.58 -7.68
CA HIS A 26 2.06 -1.92 -8.93
C HIS A 26 1.53 -2.63 -10.19
N LEU A 27 1.06 -3.88 -10.07
CA LEU A 27 0.40 -4.66 -11.12
C LEU A 27 -1.13 -4.67 -10.96
N GLU A 28 -1.70 -3.79 -10.14
CA GLU A 28 -3.15 -3.68 -9.88
C GLU A 28 -3.79 -4.98 -9.33
N HIS A 29 -2.96 -5.97 -8.96
CA HIS A 29 -3.46 -7.33 -8.85
C HIS A 29 -4.18 -7.64 -7.53
N VAL A 30 -3.81 -7.01 -6.41
CA VAL A 30 -4.53 -7.22 -5.15
C VAL A 30 -4.31 -6.06 -4.20
N GLY A 31 -5.39 -5.63 -3.56
CA GLY A 31 -5.31 -5.27 -2.16
C GLY A 31 -6.68 -5.23 -1.54
N GLY A 32 -6.97 -6.25 -0.75
CA GLY A 32 -8.18 -6.29 0.03
C GLY A 32 -8.34 -5.05 0.90
N ILE A 33 -9.56 -4.83 1.34
CA ILE A 33 -9.86 -3.81 2.33
C ILE A 33 -9.54 -4.38 3.72
N PHE A 34 -8.68 -3.69 4.45
CA PHE A 34 -8.26 -4.01 5.80
C PHE A 34 -8.85 -3.02 6.80
N ILE A 35 -9.18 -3.54 7.98
CA ILE A 35 -9.66 -2.77 9.13
C ILE A 35 -8.55 -2.04 9.88
N SER A 36 -7.27 -2.33 9.61
CA SER A 36 -6.15 -1.75 10.37
C SER A 36 -4.85 -1.68 9.56
N ARG A 37 -4.05 -0.64 9.82
CA ARG A 37 -2.72 -0.42 9.23
C ARG A 37 -1.82 -1.65 9.34
N SER A 38 -1.77 -2.24 10.53
CA SER A 38 -0.89 -3.39 10.80
C SER A 38 -1.28 -4.62 9.98
N ALA A 39 -2.59 -4.84 9.77
CA ALA A 39 -3.09 -5.95 8.96
C ALA A 39 -2.73 -5.75 7.48
N ALA A 40 -2.92 -4.54 6.96
CA ALA A 40 -2.55 -4.19 5.59
C ALA A 40 -1.04 -4.29 5.35
N TYR A 41 -0.23 -3.84 6.32
CA TYR A 41 1.23 -3.92 6.25
C TYR A 41 1.77 -5.36 6.31
N GLN A 42 1.24 -6.18 7.23
CA GLN A 42 1.61 -7.60 7.31
C GLN A 42 1.26 -8.36 6.03
N PHE A 43 0.09 -8.05 5.44
CA PHE A 43 -0.29 -8.62 4.15
C PHE A 43 0.67 -8.21 3.04
N ALA A 44 0.99 -6.91 2.94
CA ALA A 44 1.94 -6.40 1.96
C ALA A 44 3.33 -7.02 2.12
N LEU A 45 3.84 -7.18 3.35
CA LEU A 45 5.11 -7.86 3.61
C LEU A 45 5.10 -9.32 3.20
N HIS A 46 4.01 -10.04 3.50
CA HIS A 46 3.89 -11.43 3.12
C HIS A 46 3.94 -11.60 1.59
N GLN A 47 3.26 -10.72 0.86
CA GLN A 47 3.28 -10.70 -0.61
C GLN A 47 4.64 -10.24 -1.17
N ALA A 48 5.35 -9.39 -0.44
CA ALA A 48 6.70 -8.94 -0.77
C ALA A 48 7.80 -9.98 -0.45
N ALA A 49 7.45 -11.21 -0.06
CA ALA A 49 8.40 -12.22 0.40
C ALA A 49 9.30 -11.72 1.56
N ASP A 50 8.71 -10.94 2.49
CA ASP A 50 9.36 -10.30 3.64
C ASP A 50 10.36 -9.17 3.27
N ASP A 51 10.41 -8.75 2.01
CA ASP A 51 11.26 -7.64 1.58
C ASP A 51 10.62 -6.27 1.89
N GLN A 52 11.03 -5.68 3.01
CA GLN A 52 10.53 -4.36 3.45
C GLN A 52 10.82 -3.23 2.45
N ALA A 53 11.86 -3.34 1.62
CA ALA A 53 12.17 -2.32 0.63
C ALA A 53 11.16 -2.29 -0.52
N GLN A 54 10.34 -3.35 -0.66
CA GLN A 54 9.23 -3.42 -1.61
C GLN A 54 7.91 -2.89 -1.05
N VAL A 55 7.82 -2.57 0.25
CA VAL A 55 6.59 -2.11 0.90
C VAL A 55 6.74 -0.67 1.36
N ARG A 56 5.90 0.22 0.84
CA ARG A 56 5.79 1.60 1.32
C ARG A 56 4.47 1.82 2.06
N LEU A 57 4.55 2.52 3.18
CA LEU A 57 3.37 3.06 3.86
C LEU A 57 3.09 4.45 3.27
N ALA A 58 1.88 4.65 2.76
CA ALA A 58 1.41 5.96 2.34
C ALA A 58 1.35 6.89 3.55
N GLU A 59 1.68 8.16 3.36
CA GLU A 59 1.53 9.18 4.40
C GLU A 59 0.04 9.37 4.72
N ASN A 60 -0.32 9.78 5.95
CA ASN A 60 -1.72 9.77 6.44
C ASN A 60 -2.72 10.57 5.57
N ASP A 61 -2.25 11.46 4.71
CA ASP A 61 -3.07 12.27 3.78
C ASP A 61 -3.12 11.71 2.35
N GLU A 62 -2.43 10.61 2.07
CA GLU A 62 -2.40 9.99 0.75
C GLU A 62 -3.56 8.98 0.62
N VAL A 63 -4.70 9.47 0.13
CA VAL A 63 -5.88 8.65 -0.17
C VAL A 63 -5.54 7.69 -1.31
N ILE A 64 -5.63 6.39 -1.04
CA ILE A 64 -5.46 5.36 -2.06
C ILE A 64 -6.83 4.87 -2.48
N GLU A 65 -7.29 5.37 -3.63
CA GLU A 65 -8.52 4.87 -4.24
C GLU A 65 -8.27 3.51 -4.92
N LEU A 66 -9.13 2.54 -4.63
CA LEU A 66 -9.26 1.28 -5.38
C LEU A 66 -10.07 1.57 -6.64
N TRP A 67 -9.43 1.56 -7.81
CA TRP A 67 -10.10 1.62 -9.11
C TRP A 67 -9.95 0.28 -9.81
#